data_AF-A0A183FHM6-F1
#
_entry.id   AF-A0A183FHM6-F1
#
_cell.length_a   1.000
_cell.length_b   1.000
_cell.length_c   1.000
_cell.angle_alpha   90.00
_cell.angle_beta   90.00
_cell.angle_gamma   90.00
#
_symmetry.space_group_name_H-M   'P 1'
#
loop_
_entity.id
_entity.type
_entity.pdbx_description
1 polymer ?
#
loop_
_entity_poly.entity_id
_entity_poly.type
_entity_poly.pdbx_seq_one_letter_code
_entity_poly.pdbx_strand_id
1 'polypeptide(L)'
;MVPISLSEDRKEGLKKKAVDGGRIPTVKRYRSVSQSISIDVVDFCSAAVAVYIRTEHDSEVQLKPHHKPYEMRRGWAEVLSKFATSELESAKKDDEPVLYFRRNVQLASEDSFAVQIVTFCSRALEMLLTDARSSLFLNRCPMPPEKAAELAGLGFAMEDGAFDQRIHNVDWLRIHIEDQLPDRMADAIRGPMLLGKALSGFNELENRVIEWWKKATVVLKMYGTDEVRRQYLTKLRESTPCYG
;
A
#
# COMPACT_ATOMS: atom_id res chain seq x y z
N MET A 1 12.05 -4.60 6.03
CA MET A 1 11.63 -5.89 5.42
C MET A 1 12.30 -7.02 6.19
N VAL A 2 11.56 -7.78 7.01
CA VAL A 2 12.14 -8.90 7.78
C VAL A 2 11.98 -10.19 6.97
N PRO A 3 13.05 -10.94 6.68
CA PRO A 3 12.94 -12.20 5.95
C PRO A 3 12.44 -13.30 6.89
N ILE A 4 11.32 -13.93 6.53
CA ILE A 4 10.85 -15.14 7.21
C ILE A 4 11.66 -16.32 6.66
N SER A 5 12.57 -16.89 7.46
CA SER A 5 13.31 -18.10 7.07
C SER A 5 12.40 -19.33 7.20
N LEU A 6 11.99 -19.91 6.07
CA LEU A 6 11.23 -21.16 6.03
C LEU A 6 12.16 -22.39 6.02
N SER A 7 11.72 -23.48 6.66
CA SER A 7 12.42 -24.79 6.68
C SER A 7 12.56 -25.40 5.29
N GLU A 8 13.58 -26.23 5.06
CA GLU A 8 13.92 -26.79 3.74
C GLU A 8 12.80 -27.65 3.15
N ASP A 9 12.09 -28.46 3.95
CA ASP A 9 10.91 -29.22 3.50
C ASP A 9 9.76 -28.31 3.03
N ARG A 10 9.61 -27.12 3.63
CA ARG A 10 8.63 -26.12 3.19
C ARG A 10 9.08 -25.42 1.91
N LYS A 11 10.39 -25.23 1.72
CA LYS A 11 10.97 -24.68 0.48
C LYS A 11 10.80 -25.66 -0.69
N GLU A 12 10.95 -26.96 -0.46
CA GLU A 12 10.76 -28.01 -1.48
C GLU A 12 9.28 -28.22 -1.84
N GLY A 13 8.39 -28.19 -0.86
CA GLY A 13 6.94 -28.17 -1.07
C GLY A 13 6.46 -26.94 -1.83
N LEU A 14 7.04 -25.75 -1.56
CA LEU A 14 6.79 -24.54 -2.34
C LEU A 14 7.35 -24.61 -3.75
N LYS A 15 8.54 -25.19 -3.97
CA LYS A 15 9.12 -25.38 -5.32
C LYS A 15 8.23 -26.27 -6.18
N LYS A 16 7.75 -27.42 -5.68
CA LYS A 16 6.79 -28.27 -6.40
C LYS A 16 5.45 -27.56 -6.66
N LYS A 17 4.90 -26.82 -5.67
CA LYS A 17 3.69 -26.02 -5.86
C LYS A 17 3.88 -24.80 -6.77
N ALA A 18 5.08 -24.25 -6.90
CA ALA A 18 5.39 -23.13 -7.79
C ALA A 18 5.50 -23.60 -9.25
N VAL A 19 6.06 -24.79 -9.48
CA VAL A 19 6.14 -25.42 -10.80
C VAL A 19 4.75 -25.80 -11.34
N ASP A 20 3.86 -26.33 -10.50
CA ASP A 20 2.46 -26.58 -10.90
C ASP A 20 1.58 -25.31 -10.86
N GLY A 21 1.82 -24.42 -9.91
CA GLY A 21 1.06 -23.19 -9.67
C GLY A 21 1.20 -22.13 -10.76
N GLY A 22 2.22 -22.24 -11.61
CA GLY A 22 2.35 -21.41 -12.80
C GLY A 22 1.25 -21.66 -13.83
N ARG A 23 0.83 -22.92 -14.01
CA ARG A 23 -0.14 -23.35 -15.05
C ARG A 23 -1.60 -23.13 -14.65
N ILE A 24 -1.84 -22.66 -13.43
CA ILE A 24 -3.17 -22.52 -12.83
C ILE A 24 -3.72 -21.11 -13.14
N PRO A 25 -5.00 -20.98 -13.58
CA PRO A 25 -5.62 -19.67 -13.83
C PRO A 25 -5.60 -18.77 -12.59
N THR A 26 -5.53 -17.45 -12.81
CA THR A 26 -5.50 -16.42 -11.74
C THR A 26 -6.60 -16.64 -10.70
N VAL A 27 -7.81 -17.06 -11.12
CA VAL A 27 -8.93 -17.34 -10.21
C VAL A 27 -8.66 -18.44 -9.18
N LYS A 28 -7.92 -19.49 -9.55
CA LYS A 28 -7.54 -20.57 -8.62
C LYS A 28 -6.35 -20.15 -7.75
N ARG A 29 -5.54 -19.18 -8.20
CA ARG A 29 -4.48 -18.55 -7.38
C ARG A 29 -5.08 -17.65 -6.30
N TYR A 30 -6.18 -16.93 -6.56
CA TYR A 30 -6.92 -16.22 -5.52
C TYR A 30 -7.36 -17.16 -4.40
N ARG A 31 -7.78 -18.38 -4.70
CA ARG A 31 -8.14 -19.40 -3.68
C ARG A 31 -6.93 -19.87 -2.86
N SER A 32 -5.77 -20.07 -3.47
CA SER A 32 -4.55 -20.44 -2.73
C SER A 32 -4.02 -19.28 -1.90
N VAL A 33 -4.14 -18.06 -2.41
CA VAL A 33 -3.71 -16.85 -1.72
C VAL A 33 -4.65 -16.60 -0.58
N SER A 34 -5.97 -16.55 -0.79
CA SER A 34 -7.00 -16.39 0.25
C SER A 34 -6.85 -17.40 1.39
N GLN A 35 -6.47 -18.65 1.09
CA GLN A 35 -6.14 -19.67 2.09
C GLN A 35 -4.85 -19.32 2.87
N SER A 36 -3.79 -18.87 2.20
CA SER A 36 -2.54 -18.44 2.84
C SER A 36 -2.65 -17.12 3.59
N ILE A 37 -3.56 -16.25 3.15
CA ILE A 37 -3.88 -14.97 3.75
C ILE A 37 -5.17 -15.06 4.58
N SER A 38 -5.58 -16.24 5.06
CA SER A 38 -6.81 -16.55 5.82
C SER A 38 -7.89 -15.46 5.75
N ILE A 39 -8.32 -15.16 4.52
CA ILE A 39 -9.53 -14.41 4.26
C ILE A 39 -10.58 -15.49 4.00
N ASP A 40 -11.57 -15.55 4.89
CA ASP A 40 -12.52 -16.67 4.98
C ASP A 40 -13.46 -16.79 3.78
N VAL A 41 -13.45 -15.81 2.86
CA VAL A 41 -14.28 -15.82 1.66
C VAL A 41 -13.43 -15.52 0.43
N VAL A 42 -13.24 -16.54 -0.41
CA VAL A 42 -12.53 -16.47 -1.69
C VAL A 42 -13.06 -15.33 -2.57
N ASP A 43 -14.38 -15.08 -2.51
CA ASP A 43 -15.05 -14.03 -3.29
C ASP A 43 -14.65 -12.62 -2.82
N PHE A 44 -14.56 -12.39 -1.50
CA PHE A 44 -14.11 -11.10 -0.92
C PHE A 44 -12.67 -10.77 -1.30
N CYS A 45 -11.77 -11.77 -1.28
CA CYS A 45 -10.39 -11.61 -1.76
C CYS A 45 -10.34 -11.17 -3.22
N SER A 46 -11.06 -11.89 -4.09
CA SER A 46 -11.00 -11.65 -5.53
C SER A 46 -11.60 -10.31 -5.94
N ALA A 47 -12.52 -9.78 -5.14
CA ALA A 47 -13.10 -8.47 -5.33
C ALA A 47 -12.16 -7.34 -4.91
N ALA A 48 -11.51 -7.45 -3.74
CA ALA A 48 -10.65 -6.40 -3.23
C ALA A 48 -9.25 -6.39 -3.84
N VAL A 49 -8.73 -7.56 -4.21
CA VAL A 49 -7.33 -7.76 -4.56
C VAL A 49 -7.23 -8.47 -5.90
N ALA A 50 -6.32 -7.99 -6.76
CA ALA A 50 -5.99 -8.63 -8.01
C ALA A 50 -4.50 -9.00 -8.12
N VAL A 51 -4.20 -9.96 -8.99
CA VAL A 51 -2.81 -10.30 -9.36
C VAL A 51 -2.35 -9.31 -10.41
N TYR A 52 -1.22 -8.68 -10.16
CA TYR A 52 -0.52 -7.83 -11.12
C TYR A 52 0.77 -8.49 -11.58
N ILE A 53 1.17 -8.15 -12.79
CA ILE A 53 2.49 -8.41 -13.34
C ILE A 53 3.19 -7.06 -13.54
N ARG A 54 4.43 -6.94 -13.08
CA ARG A 54 5.20 -5.68 -13.09
C ARG A 54 6.59 -5.87 -13.70
N THR A 55 7.05 -4.87 -14.44
CA THR A 55 8.44 -4.73 -14.91
C THR A 55 9.34 -4.10 -13.85
N GLU A 56 10.65 -4.23 -14.04
CA GLU A 56 11.63 -3.46 -13.25
C GLU A 56 11.49 -1.95 -13.46
N HIS A 57 10.93 -1.53 -14.60
CA HIS A 57 10.70 -0.14 -15.01
C HIS A 57 9.30 0.42 -14.63
N ASP A 58 8.69 -0.10 -13.58
CA ASP A 58 7.43 0.42 -12.98
C ASP A 58 6.18 0.33 -13.87
N SER A 59 6.22 -0.41 -14.98
CA SER A 59 5.02 -0.73 -15.77
C SER A 59 4.27 -1.90 -15.11
N GLU A 60 2.98 -1.69 -14.79
CA GLU A 60 2.16 -2.63 -14.02
C GLU A 60 0.87 -2.97 -14.75
N VAL A 61 0.50 -4.27 -14.83
CA VAL A 61 -0.72 -4.72 -15.49
C VAL A 61 -1.52 -5.68 -14.61
N GLN A 62 -2.81 -5.38 -14.40
CA GLN A 62 -3.73 -6.28 -13.73
C GLN A 62 -4.06 -7.50 -14.62
N LEU A 63 -3.86 -8.70 -14.11
CA LEU A 63 -4.24 -9.94 -14.79
C LEU A 63 -5.74 -10.22 -14.65
N LYS A 64 -6.37 -10.64 -15.74
CA LYS A 64 -7.77 -11.10 -15.73
C LYS A 64 -7.90 -12.48 -15.10
N PRO A 65 -9.09 -12.86 -14.58
CA PRO A 65 -9.30 -14.15 -13.91
C PRO A 65 -8.91 -15.40 -14.74
N HIS A 66 -9.05 -15.31 -16.07
CA HIS A 66 -8.73 -16.39 -17.02
C HIS A 66 -7.27 -16.40 -17.48
N HIS A 67 -6.49 -15.33 -17.22
CA HIS A 67 -5.06 -15.34 -17.53
C HIS A 67 -4.35 -16.40 -16.68
N LYS A 68 -3.27 -16.96 -17.21
CA LYS A 68 -2.37 -17.86 -16.49
C LYS A 68 -1.04 -17.15 -16.30
N PRO A 69 -0.65 -16.81 -15.06
CA PRO A 69 0.53 -15.97 -14.82
C PRO A 69 1.83 -16.54 -15.43
N TYR A 70 1.99 -17.86 -15.51
CA TYR A 70 3.15 -18.46 -16.18
C TYR A 70 3.16 -18.28 -17.69
N GLU A 71 2.00 -18.39 -18.35
CA GLU A 71 1.88 -18.15 -19.79
C GLU A 71 2.12 -16.66 -20.08
N MET A 72 1.62 -15.77 -19.24
CA MET A 72 1.90 -14.33 -19.31
C MET A 72 3.40 -14.02 -19.18
N ARG A 73 4.08 -14.66 -18.22
CA ARG A 73 5.55 -14.52 -18.07
C ARG A 73 6.30 -15.06 -19.28
N ARG A 74 5.88 -16.21 -19.84
CA ARG A 74 6.52 -16.78 -21.05
C ARG A 74 6.35 -15.89 -22.29
N GLY A 75 5.21 -15.23 -22.43
CA GLY A 75 4.93 -14.29 -23.51
C GLY A 75 5.34 -12.85 -23.21
N TRP A 76 6.08 -12.60 -22.12
CA TRP A 76 6.25 -11.25 -21.61
C TRP A 76 6.95 -10.29 -22.58
N ALA A 77 8.01 -10.76 -23.25
CA ALA A 77 8.70 -9.97 -24.27
C ALA A 77 7.74 -9.52 -25.40
N GLU A 78 6.78 -10.35 -25.78
CA GLU A 78 5.76 -9.99 -26.78
C GLU A 78 4.80 -8.93 -26.24
N VAL A 79 4.44 -9.01 -24.96
CA VAL A 79 3.63 -7.99 -24.28
C VAL A 79 4.37 -6.66 -24.26
N LEU A 80 5.64 -6.64 -23.85
CA LEU A 80 6.47 -5.43 -23.82
C LEU A 80 6.66 -4.83 -25.22
N SER A 81 6.89 -5.66 -26.24
CA SER A 81 7.00 -5.16 -27.62
C SER A 81 5.74 -4.42 -28.11
N LYS A 82 4.57 -4.80 -27.59
CA LYS A 82 3.28 -4.21 -27.99
C LYS A 82 2.93 -2.95 -27.19
N PHE A 83 3.23 -2.95 -25.89
CA PHE A 83 2.72 -1.92 -24.97
C PHE A 83 3.78 -1.00 -24.37
N ALA A 84 5.04 -1.42 -24.31
CA ALA A 84 6.16 -0.62 -23.77
C ALA A 84 6.97 0.05 -24.89
N THR A 85 6.30 0.77 -25.81
CA THR A 85 6.95 1.31 -27.01
C THR A 85 8.04 2.35 -26.72
N SER A 86 7.99 2.99 -25.55
CA SER A 86 8.98 3.96 -25.08
C SER A 86 10.21 3.36 -24.41
N GLU A 87 10.21 2.06 -24.08
CA GLU A 87 11.35 1.41 -23.43
C GLU A 87 12.39 0.92 -24.46
N LEU A 88 13.66 0.90 -24.04
CA LEU A 88 14.78 0.44 -24.87
C LEU A 88 14.66 -1.07 -25.14
N GLU A 89 14.88 -1.51 -26.38
CA GLU A 89 14.75 -2.93 -26.75
C GLU A 89 15.66 -3.87 -25.94
N SER A 90 16.85 -3.42 -25.53
CA SER A 90 17.72 -4.20 -24.65
C SER A 90 17.11 -4.37 -23.26
N ALA A 91 16.44 -3.34 -22.73
CA ALA A 91 15.75 -3.42 -21.43
C ALA A 91 14.59 -4.42 -21.47
N LYS A 92 13.79 -4.41 -22.56
CA LYS A 92 12.68 -5.37 -22.74
C LYS A 92 13.12 -6.83 -22.81
N LYS A 93 14.30 -7.08 -23.38
CA LYS A 93 14.83 -8.43 -23.56
C LYS A 93 15.30 -9.04 -22.23
N ASP A 94 15.81 -8.21 -21.36
CA ASP A 94 16.39 -8.62 -20.07
C ASP A 94 15.38 -8.48 -18.91
N ASP A 95 14.20 -7.87 -19.13
CA ASP A 95 13.16 -7.69 -18.11
C ASP A 95 12.56 -9.03 -17.64
N GLU A 96 12.66 -9.29 -16.34
CA GLU A 96 12.03 -10.43 -15.67
C GLU A 96 10.81 -9.97 -14.87
N PRO A 97 9.57 -10.31 -15.29
CA PRO A 97 8.40 -9.78 -14.62
C PRO A 97 8.14 -10.47 -13.28
N VAL A 98 7.73 -9.66 -12.30
CA VAL A 98 7.35 -10.13 -10.97
C VAL A 98 5.83 -10.13 -10.82
N LEU A 99 5.31 -11.16 -10.14
CA LEU A 99 3.90 -11.26 -9.77
C LEU A 99 3.71 -10.80 -8.34
N TYR A 100 2.68 -9.99 -8.12
CA TYR A 100 2.36 -9.44 -6.80
C TYR A 100 0.87 -9.15 -6.69
N PHE A 101 0.41 -8.92 -5.46
CA PHE A 101 -0.99 -8.61 -5.16
C PHE A 101 -1.14 -7.11 -4.94
N ARG A 102 -2.17 -6.52 -5.53
CA ARG A 102 -2.57 -5.12 -5.33
C ARG A 102 -4.07 -5.00 -5.21
N ARG A 103 -4.56 -3.81 -4.85
CA ARG A 103 -5.99 -3.47 -4.96
C ARG A 103 -6.49 -3.79 -6.37
N ASN A 104 -7.66 -4.41 -6.47
CA ASN A 104 -8.34 -4.60 -7.75
C ASN A 104 -8.83 -3.24 -8.27
N VAL A 105 -8.42 -2.84 -9.48
CA VAL A 105 -8.82 -1.57 -10.10
C VAL A 105 -10.35 -1.45 -10.28
N GLN A 106 -11.06 -2.57 -10.36
CA GLN A 106 -12.52 -2.60 -10.51
C GLN A 106 -13.25 -2.36 -9.18
N LEU A 107 -12.54 -2.31 -8.05
CA LEU A 107 -13.12 -2.08 -6.74
C LEU A 107 -13.42 -0.59 -6.54
N ALA A 108 -14.58 -0.09 -6.97
CA ALA A 108 -14.93 1.31 -6.73
C ALA A 108 -14.97 1.64 -5.22
N SER A 109 -14.39 2.77 -4.84
CA SER A 109 -14.24 3.17 -3.43
C SER A 109 -15.56 3.48 -2.73
N GLU A 110 -16.56 3.94 -3.48
CA GLU A 110 -17.92 4.27 -3.02
C GLU A 110 -18.87 3.07 -3.13
N ASP A 111 -18.41 1.94 -3.67
CA ASP A 111 -19.24 0.75 -3.74
C ASP A 111 -19.52 0.25 -2.32
N SER A 112 -20.81 0.07 -2.01
CA SER A 112 -21.29 -0.58 -0.79
C SER A 112 -20.54 -1.89 -0.48
N PHE A 113 -20.08 -2.58 -1.52
CA PHE A 113 -19.30 -3.80 -1.39
C PHE A 113 -17.86 -3.53 -0.93
N ALA A 114 -17.19 -2.49 -1.42
CA ALA A 114 -15.85 -2.11 -0.96
C ALA A 114 -15.85 -1.71 0.52
N VAL A 115 -16.88 -0.98 0.96
CA VAL A 115 -17.08 -0.62 2.37
C VAL A 115 -17.31 -1.88 3.22
N GLN A 116 -18.15 -2.81 2.76
CA GLN A 116 -18.36 -4.09 3.47
C GLN A 116 -17.06 -4.89 3.60
N ILE A 117 -16.24 -4.97 2.54
CA ILE A 117 -14.98 -5.72 2.58
C ILE A 117 -14.05 -5.17 3.66
N VAL A 118 -13.82 -3.85 3.74
CA VAL A 118 -12.93 -3.26 4.75
C VAL A 118 -13.50 -3.24 6.17
N THR A 119 -14.83 -3.39 6.30
CA THR A 119 -15.52 -3.43 7.59
C THR A 119 -15.47 -4.83 8.20
N PHE A 120 -15.73 -5.86 7.40
CA PHE A 120 -15.86 -7.24 7.90
C PHE A 120 -14.58 -8.08 7.72
N CYS A 121 -13.57 -7.57 7.01
CA CYS A 121 -12.31 -8.28 6.78
C CYS A 121 -11.10 -7.39 7.10
N SER A 122 -10.59 -7.50 8.34
CA SER A 122 -9.39 -6.78 8.80
C SER A 122 -8.16 -7.03 7.91
N ARG A 123 -8.01 -8.25 7.38
CA ARG A 123 -6.90 -8.59 6.47
C ARG A 123 -7.00 -7.91 5.11
N ALA A 124 -8.21 -7.77 4.57
CA ALA A 124 -8.42 -7.01 3.34
C ALA A 124 -8.14 -5.52 3.56
N LEU A 125 -8.56 -4.99 4.72
CA LEU A 125 -8.21 -3.63 5.15
C LEU A 125 -6.68 -3.42 5.21
N GLU A 126 -5.94 -4.34 5.83
CA GLU A 126 -4.47 -4.27 5.91
C GLU A 126 -3.80 -4.31 4.53
N MET A 127 -4.28 -5.17 3.62
CA MET A 127 -3.76 -5.24 2.26
C MET A 127 -4.02 -3.95 1.48
N LEU A 128 -5.24 -3.40 1.56
CA LEU A 128 -5.59 -2.15 0.91
C LEU A 128 -4.84 -0.96 1.51
N LEU A 129 -4.58 -0.96 2.82
CA LEU A 129 -3.74 0.04 3.47
C LEU A 129 -2.29 -0.04 3.01
N THR A 130 -1.75 -1.25 2.87
CA THR A 130 -0.39 -1.47 2.35
C THR A 130 -0.28 -0.97 0.92
N ASP A 131 -1.27 -1.24 0.07
CA ASP A 131 -1.33 -0.76 -1.32
C ASP A 131 -1.44 0.77 -1.40
N ALA A 132 -2.28 1.37 -0.55
CA ALA A 132 -2.41 2.82 -0.37
C ALA A 132 -1.08 3.48 0.00
N ARG A 133 -0.43 3.02 1.07
CA ARG A 133 0.85 3.57 1.53
C ARG A 133 1.92 3.38 0.46
N SER A 134 1.99 2.22 -0.18
CA SER A 134 2.92 1.99 -1.29
C SER A 134 2.70 2.98 -2.43
N SER A 135 1.44 3.22 -2.82
CA SER A 135 1.11 4.20 -3.86
C SER A 135 1.50 5.63 -3.47
N LEU A 136 1.30 5.99 -2.21
CA LEU A 136 1.72 7.28 -1.66
C LEU A 136 3.24 7.45 -1.75
N PHE A 137 4.02 6.49 -1.24
CA PHE A 137 5.49 6.52 -1.24
C PHE A 137 6.12 6.41 -2.63
N LEU A 138 5.43 5.80 -3.59
CA LEU A 138 5.83 5.81 -5.00
C LEU A 138 5.47 7.13 -5.71
N ASN A 139 5.06 8.18 -4.98
CA ASN A 139 4.64 9.47 -5.51
C ASN A 139 3.46 9.40 -6.51
N ARG A 140 2.60 8.36 -6.40
CA ARG A 140 1.42 8.17 -7.27
C ARG A 140 0.16 8.86 -6.74
N CYS A 141 0.24 9.47 -5.56
CA CYS A 141 -0.88 10.14 -4.89
C CYS A 141 -0.59 11.65 -4.71
N PRO A 142 -0.62 12.47 -5.78
CA PRO A 142 -0.42 13.91 -5.64
C PRO A 142 -1.55 14.51 -4.79
N MET A 143 -1.19 15.36 -3.83
CA MET A 143 -2.13 16.06 -2.96
C MET A 143 -1.53 17.34 -2.37
N PRO A 144 -2.36 18.30 -1.90
CA PRO A 144 -1.89 19.49 -1.20
C PRO A 144 -1.19 19.18 0.14
N PRO A 145 -0.25 20.02 0.60
CA PRO A 145 0.46 19.83 1.87
C PRO A 145 -0.48 19.72 3.08
N GLU A 146 -1.60 20.43 3.07
CA GLU A 146 -2.60 20.38 4.15
C GLU A 146 -3.15 18.96 4.26
N LYS A 147 -3.52 18.34 3.13
CA LYS A 147 -4.04 16.97 3.06
C LYS A 147 -3.00 15.92 3.43
N ALA A 148 -1.75 16.12 2.99
CA ALA A 148 -0.65 15.28 3.42
C ALA A 148 -0.44 15.34 4.95
N ALA A 149 -0.57 16.53 5.56
CA ALA A 149 -0.49 16.67 7.01
C ALA A 149 -1.63 15.96 7.75
N GLU A 150 -2.87 16.01 7.23
CA GLU A 150 -4.00 15.25 7.79
C GLU A 150 -3.73 13.74 7.77
N LEU A 151 -3.21 13.24 6.64
CA LEU A 151 -2.83 11.83 6.46
C LEU A 151 -1.68 11.41 7.38
N ALA A 152 -0.65 12.25 7.53
CA ALA A 152 0.46 11.95 8.44
C ALA A 152 -0.01 11.80 9.89
N GLY A 153 -0.96 12.65 10.33
CA GLY A 153 -1.53 12.54 11.67
C GLY A 153 -2.27 11.22 11.91
N LEU A 154 -3.02 10.75 10.91
CA LEU A 154 -3.63 9.41 10.94
C LEU A 154 -2.55 8.30 10.91
N GLY A 155 -1.49 8.49 10.11
CA GLY A 155 -0.33 7.61 10.00
C GLY A 155 0.34 7.33 11.33
N PHE A 156 0.77 8.40 12.02
CA PHE A 156 1.36 8.31 13.35
C PHE A 156 0.43 7.64 14.37
N ALA A 157 -0.88 7.87 14.28
CA ALA A 157 -1.82 7.19 15.18
C ALA A 157 -1.87 5.66 14.98
N MET A 158 -1.65 5.19 13.75
CA MET A 158 -1.61 3.76 13.44
C MET A 158 -0.31 3.09 13.88
N GLU A 159 0.83 3.80 13.79
CA GLU A 159 2.16 3.23 14.02
C GLU A 159 2.70 3.53 15.42
N ASP A 160 2.53 4.77 15.90
CA ASP A 160 3.03 5.25 17.21
C ASP A 160 1.93 5.34 18.28
N GLY A 161 0.67 5.10 17.90
CA GLY A 161 -0.45 5.04 18.83
C GLY A 161 -0.96 6.41 19.28
N ALA A 162 -1.34 6.53 20.56
CA ALA A 162 -1.96 7.75 21.07
C ALA A 162 -0.96 8.92 21.17
N PHE A 163 -1.38 10.12 20.78
CA PHE A 163 -0.55 11.31 20.91
C PHE A 163 -0.26 11.63 22.39
N ASP A 164 1.02 11.73 22.75
CA ASP A 164 1.51 12.22 24.04
C ASP A 164 2.43 13.43 23.81
N GLN A 165 2.01 14.60 24.29
CA GLN A 165 2.77 15.85 24.15
C GLN A 165 4.14 15.81 24.84
N ARG A 166 4.34 14.93 25.83
CA ARG A 166 5.63 14.78 26.52
C ARG A 166 6.66 14.07 25.66
N ILE A 167 6.20 13.23 24.73
CA ILE A 167 7.04 12.42 23.84
C ILE A 167 7.11 13.08 22.46
N HIS A 168 5.95 13.40 21.89
CA HIS A 168 5.78 13.87 20.52
C HIS A 168 5.89 15.40 20.45
N ASN A 169 7.08 15.90 20.75
CA ASN A 169 7.44 17.32 20.62
C ASN A 169 7.83 17.69 19.18
N VAL A 170 8.19 18.95 18.95
CA VAL A 170 8.52 19.46 17.61
C VAL A 170 9.75 18.79 16.99
N ASP A 171 10.77 18.48 17.78
CA ASP A 171 11.96 17.75 17.30
C ASP A 171 11.53 16.36 16.82
N TRP A 172 10.75 15.66 17.65
CA TRP A 172 10.25 14.32 17.34
C TRP A 172 9.47 14.32 16.02
N LEU A 173 8.51 15.23 15.86
CA LEU A 173 7.69 15.28 14.66
C LEU A 173 8.54 15.51 13.40
N ARG A 174 9.46 16.47 13.44
CA ARG A 174 10.28 16.80 12.26
C ARG A 174 11.22 15.66 11.87
N ILE A 175 11.67 14.85 12.83
CA ILE A 175 12.49 13.65 12.58
C ILE A 175 11.66 12.54 11.91
N HIS A 176 10.43 12.30 12.36
CA HIS A 176 9.65 11.12 11.95
C HIS A 176 8.63 11.38 10.83
N ILE A 177 8.48 12.62 10.34
CA ILE A 177 7.48 12.94 9.30
C ILE A 177 7.69 12.18 7.98
N GLU A 178 8.94 11.82 7.66
CA GLU A 178 9.29 10.98 6.50
C GLU A 178 8.83 9.52 6.64
N ASP A 179 8.57 9.04 7.86
CA ASP A 179 8.01 7.70 8.08
C ASP A 179 6.55 7.61 7.60
N GLN A 180 5.88 8.77 7.48
CA GLN A 180 4.47 8.85 7.11
C GLN A 180 4.24 9.38 5.69
N LEU A 181 5.22 10.06 5.10
CA LEU A 181 5.07 10.77 3.83
C LEU A 181 6.35 10.70 2.96
N PRO A 182 6.22 10.74 1.63
CA PRO A 182 7.37 10.91 0.74
C PRO A 182 8.11 12.21 1.02
N ASP A 183 9.44 12.21 0.80
CA ASP A 183 10.36 13.32 1.09
C ASP A 183 9.80 14.69 0.70
N ARG A 184 9.31 14.84 -0.54
CA ARG A 184 8.78 16.13 -1.03
C ARG A 184 7.58 16.63 -0.21
N MET A 185 6.70 15.74 0.22
CA MET A 185 5.52 16.11 1.02
C MET A 185 5.92 16.38 2.47
N ALA A 186 6.83 15.56 3.02
CA ALA A 186 7.41 15.75 4.34
C ALA A 186 8.10 17.12 4.44
N ASP A 187 8.94 17.47 3.47
CA ASP A 187 9.66 18.75 3.42
C ASP A 187 8.74 19.97 3.30
N ALA A 188 7.60 19.82 2.61
CA ALA A 188 6.61 20.89 2.51
C ALA A 188 5.94 21.20 3.87
N ILE A 189 5.90 20.23 4.78
CA ILE A 189 5.29 20.35 6.11
C ILE A 189 6.34 20.73 7.15
N ARG A 190 7.54 20.16 7.04
CA ARG A 190 8.61 20.24 8.03
C ARG A 190 9.16 21.66 8.15
N GLY A 191 9.14 22.20 9.37
CA GLY A 191 9.82 23.45 9.69
C GLY A 191 11.35 23.29 9.78
N PRO A 192 12.10 24.41 9.81
CA PRO A 192 13.55 24.37 9.73
C PRO A 192 14.20 23.67 10.93
N MET A 193 15.26 22.90 10.67
CA MET A 193 16.08 22.22 11.68
C MET A 193 17.55 22.60 11.53
N LEU A 194 18.28 22.63 12.65
CA LEU A 194 19.73 22.76 12.69
C LEU A 194 20.29 21.73 13.68
N LEU A 195 21.23 20.90 13.23
CA LEU A 195 21.89 19.88 14.06
C LEU A 195 20.88 18.98 14.83
N GLY A 196 19.80 18.58 14.17
CA GLY A 196 18.77 17.73 14.76
C GLY A 196 17.83 18.45 15.74
N LYS A 197 17.88 19.78 15.82
CA LYS A 197 17.00 20.59 16.67
C LYS A 197 16.13 21.53 15.86
N ALA A 198 14.86 21.61 16.23
CA ALA A 198 13.91 22.55 15.69
C ALA A 198 14.33 23.99 16.03
N LEU A 199 14.37 24.86 15.03
CA LEU A 199 14.70 26.28 15.22
C LEU A 199 13.51 27.11 15.72
N SER A 200 12.33 26.50 15.79
CA SER A 200 11.07 27.15 16.16
C SER A 200 10.09 26.11 16.69
N GLY A 201 9.01 26.57 17.31
CA GLY A 201 7.86 25.72 17.62
C GLY A 201 7.16 25.19 16.37
N PHE A 202 6.05 24.50 16.58
CA PHE A 202 5.24 23.96 15.48
C PHE A 202 4.75 25.08 14.55
N ASN A 203 4.95 24.88 13.25
CA ASN A 203 4.33 25.70 12.20
C ASN A 203 2.86 25.29 11.98
N GLU A 204 2.16 25.95 11.05
CA GLU A 204 0.74 25.67 10.78
C GLU A 204 0.46 24.24 10.31
N LEU A 205 1.24 23.72 9.37
CA LEU A 205 1.07 22.37 8.82
C LEU A 205 1.46 21.30 9.85
N GLU A 206 2.49 21.54 10.65
CA GLU A 206 2.86 20.66 11.76
C GLU A 206 1.75 20.61 12.82
N ASN A 207 1.15 21.75 13.16
CA ASN A 207 -0.02 21.78 14.04
C ASN A 207 -1.20 21.00 13.45
N ARG A 208 -1.37 21.02 12.11
CA ARG A 208 -2.38 20.20 11.42
C ARG A 208 -2.11 18.70 11.60
N VAL A 209 -0.86 18.26 11.50
CA VAL A 209 -0.48 16.87 11.79
C VAL A 209 -0.88 16.49 13.21
N ILE A 210 -0.51 17.33 14.19
CA ILE A 210 -0.83 17.08 15.61
C ILE A 210 -2.35 17.08 15.86
N GLU A 211 -3.10 17.98 15.22
CA GLU A 211 -4.56 18.03 15.32
C GLU A 211 -5.19 16.72 14.85
N TRP A 212 -4.78 16.23 13.69
CA TRP A 212 -5.28 14.97 13.13
C TRP A 212 -4.83 13.75 13.94
N TRP A 213 -3.62 13.75 14.47
CA TRP A 213 -3.17 12.68 15.38
C TRP A 213 -3.97 12.66 16.69
N LYS A 214 -4.31 13.83 17.25
CA LYS A 214 -5.21 13.91 18.42
C LYS A 214 -6.62 13.40 18.10
N LYS A 215 -7.18 13.77 16.95
CA LYS A 215 -8.48 13.22 16.49
C LYS A 215 -8.42 11.70 16.35
N ALA A 216 -7.36 11.20 15.73
CA ALA A 216 -7.12 9.77 15.55
C ALA A 216 -6.92 9.04 16.88
N THR A 217 -6.30 9.68 17.87
CA THR A 217 -6.13 9.13 19.23
C THR A 217 -7.47 8.86 19.90
N VAL A 218 -8.46 9.75 19.69
CA VAL A 218 -9.82 9.56 20.20
C VAL A 218 -10.46 8.34 19.53
N VAL A 219 -10.35 8.23 18.21
CA VAL A 219 -10.85 7.08 17.43
C VAL A 219 -10.17 5.78 17.86
N LEU A 220 -8.85 5.78 17.98
CA LEU A 220 -8.03 4.65 18.40
C LEU A 220 -8.48 4.10 19.76
N LYS A 221 -8.71 4.99 20.73
CA LYS A 221 -9.15 4.60 22.08
C LYS A 221 -10.58 4.05 22.12
N MET A 222 -11.47 4.54 21.26
CA MET A 222 -12.89 4.14 21.27
C MET A 222 -13.19 2.93 20.38
N TYR A 223 -12.54 2.86 19.21
CA TYR A 223 -12.90 1.92 18.15
C TYR A 223 -11.73 1.04 17.69
N GLY A 224 -10.53 1.27 18.21
CA GLY A 224 -9.33 0.50 17.88
C GLY A 224 -8.65 0.92 16.58
N THR A 225 -7.52 0.26 16.29
CA THR A 225 -6.62 0.61 15.18
C THR A 225 -7.29 0.44 13.81
N ASP A 226 -8.13 -0.58 13.63
CA ASP A 226 -8.79 -0.83 12.35
C ASP A 226 -9.71 0.31 11.92
N GLU A 227 -10.30 1.04 12.86
CA GLU A 227 -11.09 2.22 12.53
C GLU A 227 -10.22 3.39 12.06
N VAL A 228 -9.05 3.58 12.68
CA VAL A 228 -8.06 4.57 12.23
C VAL A 228 -7.57 4.23 10.81
N ARG A 229 -7.32 2.94 10.54
CA ARG A 229 -6.92 2.45 9.21
C ARG A 229 -7.99 2.71 8.14
N ARG A 230 -9.26 2.51 8.48
CA ARG A 230 -10.39 2.86 7.60
C ARG A 230 -10.44 4.36 7.33
N GLN A 231 -10.30 5.19 8.36
CA GLN A 231 -10.24 6.65 8.19
C GLN A 231 -9.05 7.10 7.35
N TYR A 232 -7.88 6.48 7.52
CA TYR A 232 -6.70 6.74 6.68
C TYR A 232 -6.98 6.45 5.21
N LEU A 233 -7.55 5.27 4.90
CA LEU A 233 -7.90 4.91 3.53
C LEU A 233 -8.92 5.87 2.90
N THR A 234 -9.96 6.23 3.65
CA THR A 234 -10.95 7.21 3.20
C THR A 234 -10.29 8.57 2.95
N LYS A 235 -9.46 9.04 3.89
CA LYS A 235 -8.77 10.32 3.76
C LYS A 235 -7.84 10.36 2.56
N LEU A 236 -7.11 9.28 2.29
CA LEU A 236 -6.22 9.20 1.14
C LEU A 236 -6.98 9.36 -0.17
N ARG A 237 -8.12 8.66 -0.31
CA ARG A 237 -8.99 8.73 -1.48
C ARG A 237 -9.59 10.12 -1.67
N GLU A 238 -10.02 10.77 -0.59
CA GLU A 238 -10.53 12.15 -0.64
C GLU A 238 -9.44 13.16 -1.02
N SER A 239 -8.18 12.85 -0.73
CA SER A 239 -7.04 13.77 -0.90
C SER A 239 -6.40 13.69 -2.28
N THR A 240 -6.63 12.62 -3.04
CA THR A 240 -6.07 12.46 -4.38
C THR A 240 -7.04 11.75 -5.33
N PRO A 241 -7.24 12.26 -6.55
CA PRO A 241 -8.04 11.56 -7.56
C PRO A 241 -7.33 10.33 -8.14
N CYS A 242 -6.05 10.12 -7.81
CA CYS A 242 -5.19 9.13 -8.44
C CYS A 242 -5.09 7.80 -7.66
N TYR A 243 -5.64 7.73 -6.44
CA TYR A 243 -5.67 6.48 -5.68
C TYR A 243 -6.97 5.74 -5.93
N GLY A 244 -6.92 4.69 -6.74
CA GLY A 244 -8.10 3.97 -7.17
C GLY A 244 -7.87 3.07 -8.35
#